data_AF-A0A6B1DAA4-F1
#
_entry.id   AF-A0A6B1DAA4-F1
#
_cell.length_a   1.000
_cell.length_b   1.000
_cell.length_c   1.000
_cell.angle_alpha   90.00
_cell.angle_beta   90.00
_cell.angle_gamma   90.00
#
_symmetry.space_group_name_H-M   'P 1'
#
loop_
_entity.id
_entity.type
_entity.pdbx_description
1 polymer ?
#
loop_
_entity_poly.entity_id
_entity_poly.type
_entity_poly.pdbx_seq_one_letter_code
_entity_poly.pdbx_strand_id
1 'polypeptide(L)'
;MISLEQAFSDTERAAESALKAARGLTTQARALERAAKTGNITAIKREQKRLTEALNVLQQEVQNAASSWPFSDEEVEKYLDKRYKDELRDAAADIGLKVYERDGNLFSYPSVLRVLPRENAIRVDRKKNSAIRPSHLAELLLKNQTKTSGFSSDRFLESLYTVYSGILSREDSGRLMKSTGIVVPLIKIYGLITALPGANREYDRSDFARDIYMLDANGPRRTRRGATVSFPSSTGTRRKSSDLFTFVGPEGQSVEYYGLRFSEDV
;
A
#
# COMPACT_ATOMS: atom_id res chain seq x y z
N MET A 1 9.99 5.44 24.03
CA MET A 1 10.22 4.51 22.89
C MET A 1 10.17 5.37 21.64
N ILE A 2 11.22 5.33 20.82
CA ILE A 2 11.37 6.15 19.61
C ILE A 2 10.34 5.67 18.55
N SER A 3 9.87 6.56 17.68
CA SER A 3 8.93 6.20 16.61
C SER A 3 9.66 5.66 15.38
N LEU A 4 8.97 4.98 14.46
CA LEU A 4 9.61 4.45 13.26
C LEU A 4 10.07 5.60 12.33
N GLU A 5 9.27 6.66 12.23
CA GLU A 5 9.59 7.89 11.50
C GLU A 5 10.85 8.56 12.06
N GLN A 6 10.94 8.68 13.39
CA GLN A 6 12.11 9.26 14.04
C GLN A 6 13.36 8.41 13.80
N ALA A 7 13.25 7.08 13.90
CA ALA A 7 14.36 6.18 13.60
C ALA A 7 14.86 6.31 12.15
N PHE A 8 13.95 6.39 11.17
CA PHE A 8 14.32 6.66 9.78
C PHE A 8 15.00 8.03 9.63
N SER A 9 14.48 9.08 10.28
CA SER A 9 15.07 10.42 10.24
C SER A 9 16.47 10.45 10.86
N ASP A 10 16.70 9.73 11.95
CA ASP A 10 18.00 9.66 12.61
C ASP A 10 19.02 8.90 11.76
N THR A 11 18.62 7.79 11.12
CA THR A 11 19.47 7.08 10.15
C THR A 11 19.78 7.93 8.91
N GLU A 12 18.80 8.65 8.37
CA GLU A 12 18.98 9.59 7.27
C GLU A 12 20.00 10.67 7.64
N ARG A 13 19.85 11.31 8.80
CA ARG A 13 20.79 12.34 9.30
C ARG A 13 22.19 11.81 9.52
N ALA A 14 22.33 10.59 10.06
CA ALA A 14 23.63 9.96 10.26
C ALA A 14 24.32 9.66 8.91
N ALA A 15 23.57 9.18 7.91
CA ALA A 15 24.08 8.98 6.56
C ALA A 15 24.51 10.31 5.89
N GLU A 16 23.76 11.39 6.08
CA GLU A 16 24.14 12.72 5.60
C GLU A 16 25.44 13.24 6.23
N SER A 17 25.63 13.04 7.53
CA SER A 17 26.88 13.39 8.24
C SER A 17 28.08 12.61 7.69
N ALA A 18 27.91 11.30 7.44
CA ALA A 18 28.95 10.48 6.82
C ALA A 18 29.30 10.96 5.39
N LEU A 19 28.30 11.33 4.58
CA LEU A 19 28.51 11.91 3.25
C LEU A 19 29.29 13.24 3.33
N LYS A 20 28.98 14.09 4.31
CA LYS A 20 29.70 15.35 4.55
C LYS A 20 31.16 15.09 4.93
N ALA A 21 31.42 14.13 5.81
CA ALA A 21 32.78 13.75 6.19
C ALA A 21 33.58 13.19 5.00
N ALA A 22 32.94 12.38 4.13
CA ALA A 22 33.58 11.82 2.93
C ALA A 22 33.98 12.93 1.92
N ARG A 23 33.14 13.95 1.76
CA ARG A 23 33.48 15.17 0.97
C ARG A 23 34.67 15.92 1.59
N GLY A 24 34.74 15.99 2.92
CA GLY A 24 35.88 16.53 3.66
C GLY A 24 37.18 15.81 3.34
N LEU A 25 37.19 14.48 3.43
CA LEU A 25 38.34 13.64 3.10
C LEU A 25 38.78 13.84 1.63
N THR A 26 37.83 13.83 0.71
CA THR A 26 38.08 14.06 -0.73
C THR A 26 38.75 15.43 -0.97
N THR A 27 38.33 16.45 -0.22
CA THR A 27 38.90 17.80 -0.30
C THR A 27 40.35 17.82 0.16
N GLN A 28 40.66 17.16 1.28
CA GLN A 28 42.04 17.08 1.79
C GLN A 28 42.96 16.27 0.88
N ALA A 29 42.46 15.17 0.30
CA ALA A 29 43.23 14.37 -0.65
C ALA A 29 43.64 15.18 -1.90
N ARG A 30 42.70 15.99 -2.44
CA ARG A 30 43.00 16.91 -3.55
C ARG A 30 43.98 18.01 -3.17
N ALA A 31 43.93 18.51 -1.93
CA ALA A 31 44.90 19.50 -1.46
C ALA A 31 46.32 18.93 -1.39
N LEU A 32 46.46 17.69 -0.88
CA LEU A 32 47.72 16.97 -0.86
C LEU A 32 48.25 16.71 -2.28
N GLU A 33 47.40 16.29 -3.22
CA GLU A 33 47.76 16.10 -4.62
C GLU A 33 48.32 17.39 -5.24
N ARG A 34 47.67 18.54 -5.03
CA ARG A 34 48.15 19.84 -5.52
C ARG A 34 49.49 20.23 -4.91
N ALA A 35 49.67 20.04 -3.60
CA ALA A 35 50.92 20.33 -2.92
C ALA A 35 52.08 19.47 -3.46
N ALA A 36 51.81 18.21 -3.79
CA ALA A 36 52.77 17.31 -4.43
C ALA A 36 53.12 17.78 -5.85
N LYS A 37 52.13 18.20 -6.66
CA LYS A 37 52.36 18.73 -8.02
C LYS A 37 53.26 19.95 -8.04
N THR A 38 53.16 20.82 -7.04
CA THR A 38 54.01 22.03 -6.94
C THR A 38 55.31 21.80 -6.18
N GLY A 39 55.56 20.59 -5.67
CA GLY A 39 56.75 20.29 -4.85
C GLY A 39 56.82 21.01 -3.50
N ASN A 40 55.69 21.45 -2.94
CA ASN A 40 55.67 22.21 -1.69
C ASN A 40 55.72 21.27 -0.48
N ILE A 41 56.92 20.93 -0.01
CA ILE A 41 57.16 19.96 1.07
C ILE A 41 56.45 20.34 2.38
N THR A 42 56.44 21.62 2.74
CA THR A 42 55.76 22.10 3.96
C THR A 42 54.25 21.90 3.86
N ALA A 43 53.66 22.21 2.70
CA ALA A 43 52.25 21.96 2.44
C ALA A 43 51.94 20.45 2.43
N ILE A 44 52.80 19.61 1.82
CA ILE A 44 52.63 18.14 1.82
C ILE A 44 52.52 17.61 3.25
N LYS A 45 53.47 17.96 4.13
CA LYS A 45 53.45 17.48 5.53
C LYS A 45 52.20 17.97 6.29
N ARG A 46 51.73 19.18 6.01
CA ARG A 46 50.50 19.73 6.62
C ARG A 46 49.26 19.01 6.12
N GLU A 47 49.10 18.87 4.80
CA GLU A 47 47.92 18.21 4.22
C GLU A 47 47.90 16.70 4.53
N GLN A 48 49.06 16.05 4.71
CA GLN A 48 49.13 14.67 5.23
C GLN A 48 48.48 14.53 6.61
N LYS A 49 48.79 15.44 7.56
CA LYS A 49 48.17 15.44 8.89
C LYS A 49 46.67 15.66 8.81
N ARG A 50 46.23 16.66 8.04
CA ARG A 50 44.81 16.96 7.81
C ARG A 50 44.05 15.83 7.14
N LEU A 51 44.71 15.10 6.24
CA LEU A 51 44.12 13.93 5.58
C LEU A 51 43.86 12.82 6.60
N THR A 52 44.81 12.55 7.50
CA THR A 52 44.63 11.57 8.59
C THR A 52 43.53 12.01 9.56
N GLU A 53 43.48 13.29 9.94
CA GLU A 53 42.40 13.83 10.78
C GLU A 53 41.03 13.67 10.11
N ALA A 54 40.92 14.00 8.81
CA ALA A 54 39.69 13.82 8.04
C ALA A 54 39.28 12.34 7.89
N LEU A 55 40.25 11.42 7.82
CA LEU A 55 39.98 9.98 7.81
C LEU A 55 39.37 9.51 9.13
N ASN A 56 39.91 9.96 10.26
CA ASN A 56 39.39 9.59 11.58
C ASN A 56 37.94 10.10 11.76
N VAL A 57 37.65 11.33 11.31
CA VAL A 57 36.28 11.87 11.31
C VAL A 57 35.35 11.02 10.44
N LEU A 58 35.77 10.65 9.23
CA LEU A 58 34.96 9.79 8.37
C LEU A 58 34.70 8.42 9.00
N GLN A 59 35.72 7.79 9.61
CA GLN A 59 35.55 6.51 10.28
C GLN A 59 34.51 6.59 11.40
N GLN A 60 34.56 7.65 12.22
CA GLN A 60 33.57 7.86 13.28
C GLN A 60 32.16 8.05 12.71
N GLU A 61 31.98 8.90 11.70
CA GLU A 61 30.65 9.15 11.13
C GLU A 61 30.08 7.91 10.42
N VAL A 62 30.92 7.09 9.79
CA VAL A 62 30.49 5.80 9.20
C VAL A 62 30.03 4.83 10.29
N GLN A 63 30.73 4.75 11.43
CA GLN A 63 30.32 3.91 12.56
C GLN A 63 29.00 4.40 13.17
N ASN A 64 28.83 5.72 13.31
CA ASN A 64 27.59 6.33 13.77
C ASN A 64 26.43 5.99 12.83
N ALA A 65 26.63 6.09 11.51
CA ALA A 65 25.62 5.75 10.51
C ALA A 65 25.28 4.26 10.50
N ALA A 66 26.28 3.38 10.58
CA ALA A 66 26.08 1.93 10.59
C ALA A 66 25.31 1.45 11.84
N SER A 67 25.48 2.13 12.97
CA SER A 67 24.80 1.83 14.23
C SER A 67 23.59 2.72 14.50
N SER A 68 23.15 3.51 13.53
CA SER A 68 22.09 4.51 13.73
C SER A 68 20.69 3.91 13.85
N TRP A 69 20.47 2.72 13.26
CA TRP A 69 19.18 2.06 13.31
C TRP A 69 18.95 1.44 14.69
N PRO A 70 17.94 1.90 15.46
CA PRO A 70 17.83 1.57 16.88
C PRO A 70 17.07 0.27 17.17
N PHE A 71 16.49 -0.37 16.15
CA PHE A 71 15.60 -1.52 16.33
C PHE A 71 16.27 -2.82 15.87
N SER A 72 16.06 -3.90 16.63
CA SER A 72 16.27 -5.26 16.12
C SER A 72 15.14 -5.69 15.18
N ASP A 73 15.35 -6.77 14.42
CA ASP A 73 14.33 -7.32 13.52
C ASP A 73 13.03 -7.70 14.28
N GLU A 74 13.15 -8.27 15.47
CA GLU A 74 11.99 -8.63 16.31
C GLU A 74 11.25 -7.39 16.84
N GLU A 75 11.99 -6.33 17.17
CA GLU A 75 11.40 -5.06 17.61
C GLU A 75 10.64 -4.38 16.48
N VAL A 76 11.17 -4.41 15.24
CA VAL A 76 10.49 -3.91 14.05
C VAL A 76 9.19 -4.68 13.82
N GLU A 77 9.21 -6.03 13.82
CA GLU A 77 8.00 -6.84 13.64
C GLU A 77 6.93 -6.47 14.68
N LYS A 78 7.32 -6.38 15.95
CA LYS A 78 6.41 -6.02 17.05
C LYS A 78 5.86 -4.59 16.93
N TYR A 79 6.68 -3.66 16.42
CA TYR A 79 6.27 -2.28 16.20
C TYR A 79 5.23 -2.19 15.07
N LEU A 80 5.48 -2.89 13.96
CA LEU A 80 4.58 -2.98 12.82
C LEU A 80 3.20 -3.53 13.18
N ASP A 81 3.15 -4.53 14.05
CA ASP A 81 1.89 -5.11 14.51
C ASP A 81 1.07 -4.15 15.40
N LYS A 82 1.73 -3.37 16.27
CA LYS A 82 1.05 -2.68 17.38
C LYS A 82 0.88 -1.18 17.24
N ARG A 83 1.82 -0.48 16.59
CA ARG A 83 1.90 1.00 16.67
C ARG A 83 1.98 1.67 15.32
N TYR A 84 2.46 0.96 14.30
CA TYR A 84 2.67 1.51 12.99
C TYR A 84 1.41 2.12 12.36
N LYS A 85 0.23 1.54 12.62
CA LYS A 85 -1.04 2.04 12.10
C LYS A 85 -1.38 3.45 12.60
N ASP A 86 -1.08 3.73 13.87
CA ASP A 86 -1.36 5.02 14.48
C ASP A 86 -0.38 6.06 13.94
N GLU A 87 0.92 5.72 13.87
CA GLU A 87 1.94 6.60 13.31
C GLU A 87 1.67 6.95 11.84
N LEU A 88 1.18 5.98 11.04
CA LEU A 88 0.78 6.23 9.66
C LEU A 88 -0.46 7.13 9.57
N ARG A 89 -1.41 7.05 10.51
CA ARG A 89 -2.57 7.96 10.55
C ARG A 89 -2.15 9.37 10.88
N ASP A 90 -1.25 9.54 11.84
CA ASP A 90 -0.75 10.85 12.23
C ASP A 90 0.00 11.50 11.05
N ALA A 91 0.92 10.76 10.42
CA ALA A 91 1.64 11.22 9.23
C ALA A 91 0.71 11.54 8.04
N ALA A 92 -0.38 10.78 7.88
CA ALA A 92 -1.39 11.06 6.85
C ALA A 92 -2.23 12.30 7.18
N ALA A 93 -2.61 12.48 8.45
CA ALA A 93 -3.36 13.64 8.90
C ALA A 93 -2.59 14.95 8.69
N ASP A 94 -1.27 14.94 8.90
CA ASP A 94 -0.38 16.09 8.68
C ASP A 94 -0.40 16.61 7.24
N ILE A 95 -0.64 15.73 6.26
CA ILE A 95 -0.76 16.09 4.84
C ILE A 95 -2.22 16.18 4.35
N GLY A 96 -3.19 16.14 5.27
CA GLY A 96 -4.62 16.22 4.97
C GLY A 96 -5.23 14.95 4.36
N LEU A 97 -4.54 13.81 4.43
CA LEU A 97 -5.02 12.53 3.94
C LEU A 97 -5.82 11.79 5.03
N LYS A 98 -7.06 11.45 4.71
CA LYS A 98 -7.93 10.66 5.62
C LYS A 98 -7.58 9.18 5.51
N VAL A 99 -7.34 8.54 6.66
CA VAL A 99 -7.05 7.10 6.79
C VAL A 99 -7.94 6.49 7.87
N TYR A 100 -8.66 5.42 7.52
CA TYR A 100 -9.62 4.75 8.41
C TYR A 100 -9.19 3.30 8.71
N GLU A 101 -9.52 2.76 9.89
CA GLU A 101 -9.40 1.31 10.15
C GLU A 101 -10.71 0.59 9.96
N ARG A 102 -10.64 -0.61 9.37
CA ARG A 102 -11.72 -1.59 9.46
C ARG A 102 -11.17 -3.01 9.33
N ASP A 103 -11.62 -3.92 10.18
CA ASP A 103 -11.25 -5.35 10.14
C ASP A 103 -9.73 -5.60 10.09
N GLY A 104 -8.95 -4.75 10.75
CA GLY A 104 -7.49 -4.82 10.80
C GLY A 104 -6.76 -4.25 9.58
N ASN A 105 -7.49 -3.81 8.55
CA ASN A 105 -6.95 -3.12 7.37
C ASN A 105 -7.09 -1.60 7.52
N LEU A 106 -6.21 -0.87 6.83
CA LEU A 106 -6.27 0.58 6.72
C LEU A 106 -6.82 0.97 5.35
N PHE A 107 -7.65 1.99 5.31
CA PHE A 107 -8.33 2.46 4.10
C PHE A 107 -7.99 3.93 3.89
N SER A 108 -7.43 4.24 2.73
CA SER A 108 -7.20 5.60 2.29
C SER A 108 -7.70 5.70 0.86
N TYR A 109 -8.96 6.09 0.70
CA TYR A 109 -9.64 6.03 -0.59
C TYR A 109 -8.79 6.69 -1.69
N PRO A 110 -8.49 5.98 -2.79
CA PRO A 110 -9.06 4.70 -3.22
C PRO A 110 -8.33 3.43 -2.76
N SER A 111 -7.19 3.54 -2.09
CA SER A 111 -6.32 2.42 -1.75
C SER A 111 -6.69 1.70 -0.45
N VAL A 112 -6.43 0.39 -0.45
CA VAL A 112 -6.49 -0.46 0.75
C VAL A 112 -5.06 -0.80 1.17
N LEU A 113 -4.78 -0.72 2.46
CA LEU A 113 -3.49 -1.03 3.04
C LEU A 113 -3.59 -2.15 4.05
N ARG A 114 -2.60 -3.04 4.01
CA ARG A 114 -2.41 -4.10 4.99
C ARG A 114 -0.96 -4.15 5.43
N VAL A 115 -0.75 -4.05 6.73
CA VAL A 115 0.59 -4.21 7.32
C VAL A 115 0.97 -5.69 7.31
N LEU A 116 2.21 -6.01 6.92
CA LEU A 116 2.78 -7.35 6.92
C LEU A 116 4.00 -7.37 7.85
N PRO A 117 3.81 -7.52 9.18
CA PRO A 117 4.88 -7.38 10.16
C PRO A 117 6.08 -8.30 9.90
N ARG A 118 5.82 -9.60 9.63
CA ARG A 118 6.85 -10.61 9.35
C ARG A 118 7.67 -10.37 8.09
N GLU A 119 7.19 -9.52 7.20
CA GLU A 119 7.83 -9.23 5.92
C GLU A 119 8.47 -7.85 5.89
N ASN A 120 8.43 -7.09 7.00
CA ASN A 120 8.86 -5.70 7.10
C ASN A 120 8.33 -4.85 5.93
N ALA A 121 7.06 -5.05 5.60
CA ALA A 121 6.43 -4.50 4.41
C ALA A 121 4.98 -4.16 4.64
N ILE A 122 4.43 -3.36 3.73
CA ILE A 122 3.01 -3.03 3.68
C ILE A 122 2.52 -3.36 2.29
N ARG A 123 1.39 -4.05 2.22
CA ARG A 123 0.69 -4.28 0.98
C ARG A 123 -0.26 -3.11 0.74
N VAL A 124 -0.04 -2.41 -0.36
CA VAL A 124 -0.96 -1.39 -0.88
C VAL A 124 -1.67 -2.01 -2.07
N ASP A 125 -2.97 -2.22 -1.91
CA ASP A 125 -3.83 -2.99 -2.81
C ASP A 125 -3.26 -4.41 -3.02
N ARG A 126 -2.70 -4.67 -4.20
CA ARG A 126 -2.10 -5.96 -4.59
C ARG A 126 -0.56 -5.94 -4.58
N LYS A 127 0.06 -4.80 -4.28
CA LYS A 127 1.52 -4.63 -4.38
C LYS A 127 2.14 -4.56 -2.99
N LYS A 128 3.11 -5.44 -2.75
CA LYS A 128 4.00 -5.35 -1.58
C LYS A 128 4.93 -4.15 -1.74
N ASN A 129 5.05 -3.35 -0.70
CA ASN A 129 5.95 -2.21 -0.63
C ASN A 129 6.80 -2.31 0.65
N SER A 130 8.12 -2.32 0.47
CA SER A 130 9.10 -2.32 1.57
C SER A 130 9.50 -0.91 2.03
N ALA A 131 9.09 0.14 1.30
CA ALA A 131 9.27 1.52 1.72
C ALA A 131 8.19 1.89 2.74
N ILE A 132 8.40 1.47 3.98
CA ILE A 132 7.42 1.56 5.08
C ILE A 132 7.55 2.84 5.93
N ARG A 133 8.40 3.81 5.56
CA ARG A 133 8.49 5.09 6.28
C ARG A 133 7.11 5.78 6.27
N PRO A 134 6.49 6.08 7.43
CA PRO A 134 5.12 6.62 7.51
C PRO A 134 4.88 7.85 6.64
N SER A 135 5.76 8.85 6.72
CA SER A 135 5.64 10.09 5.92
C SER A 135 5.71 9.82 4.41
N HIS A 136 6.67 9.01 3.97
CA HIS A 136 6.81 8.61 2.57
C HIS A 136 5.60 7.83 2.05
N LEU A 137 5.05 6.94 2.88
CA LEU A 137 3.88 6.15 2.51
C LEU A 137 2.62 7.02 2.41
N ALA A 138 2.44 7.98 3.33
CA ALA A 138 1.34 8.95 3.26
C ALA A 138 1.39 9.77 1.95
N GLU A 139 2.56 10.27 1.56
CA GLU A 139 2.74 10.95 0.27
C GLU A 139 2.43 10.05 -0.93
N LEU A 140 2.84 8.78 -0.87
CA LEU A 140 2.57 7.81 -1.92
C LEU A 140 1.05 7.58 -2.08
N LEU A 141 0.32 7.48 -0.97
CA LEU A 141 -1.14 7.34 -0.97
C LEU A 141 -1.84 8.57 -1.53
N LEU A 142 -1.40 9.77 -1.15
CA LEU A 142 -1.94 11.02 -1.70
C LEU A 142 -1.72 11.09 -3.22
N LYS A 143 -0.53 10.73 -3.70
CA LYS A 143 -0.24 10.63 -5.14
C LYS A 143 -1.15 9.62 -5.83
N ASN A 144 -1.41 8.47 -5.20
CA ASN A 144 -2.33 7.46 -5.75
C ASN A 144 -3.78 7.94 -5.80
N GLN A 145 -4.23 8.77 -4.85
CA GLN A 145 -5.57 9.36 -4.85
C GLN A 145 -5.78 10.29 -6.06
N THR A 146 -4.77 11.08 -6.43
CA THR A 146 -4.84 11.98 -7.60
C THR A 146 -4.69 11.27 -8.94
N LYS A 147 -4.18 10.04 -8.95
CA LYS A 147 -3.93 9.28 -10.17
C LYS A 147 -5.19 8.51 -10.56
N THR A 148 -5.64 8.64 -11.82
CA THR A 148 -6.69 7.80 -12.37
C THR A 148 -6.27 6.34 -12.23
N SER A 149 -6.92 5.60 -11.33
CA SER A 149 -6.55 4.23 -11.03
C SER A 149 -6.59 3.38 -12.30
N GLY A 150 -5.62 2.46 -12.49
CA GLY A 150 -5.63 1.52 -13.61
C GLY A 150 -6.77 0.48 -13.55
N PHE A 151 -7.70 0.64 -12.60
CA PHE A 151 -8.91 -0.17 -12.49
C PHE A 151 -9.81 0.12 -13.70
N SER A 152 -10.04 -0.91 -14.52
CA SER A 152 -11.00 -0.84 -15.62
C SER A 152 -12.34 -1.36 -15.12
N SER A 153 -13.19 -0.44 -14.70
CA SER A 153 -14.55 -0.74 -14.22
C SER A 153 -15.35 -1.54 -15.26
N ASP A 154 -15.16 -1.29 -16.56
CA ASP A 154 -15.75 -2.07 -17.65
C ASP A 154 -15.32 -3.54 -17.62
N ARG A 155 -14.01 -3.81 -17.54
CA ARG A 155 -13.51 -5.19 -17.50
C ARG A 155 -14.00 -5.92 -16.25
N PHE A 156 -14.07 -5.22 -15.12
CA PHE A 156 -14.58 -5.78 -13.88
C PHE A 156 -16.07 -6.11 -13.99
N LEU A 157 -16.89 -5.20 -14.53
CA LEU A 157 -18.32 -5.42 -14.78
C LEU A 157 -18.57 -6.66 -15.67
N GLU A 158 -17.82 -6.78 -16.77
CA GLU A 158 -17.94 -7.93 -17.68
C GLU A 158 -17.53 -9.26 -17.01
N SER A 159 -16.50 -9.23 -16.16
CA SER A 159 -16.09 -10.39 -15.37
C SER A 159 -17.19 -10.82 -14.39
N LEU A 160 -17.80 -9.85 -13.67
CA LEU A 160 -18.94 -10.12 -12.79
C LEU A 160 -20.11 -10.74 -13.56
N TYR A 161 -20.43 -10.21 -14.74
CA TYR A 161 -21.53 -10.74 -15.56
C TYR A 161 -21.25 -12.17 -16.05
N THR A 162 -20.01 -12.46 -16.45
CA THR A 162 -19.60 -13.79 -16.92
C THR A 162 -19.76 -14.84 -15.80
N VAL A 163 -19.31 -14.52 -14.58
CA VAL A 163 -19.47 -15.42 -13.44
C VAL A 163 -20.94 -15.56 -13.03
N TYR A 164 -21.69 -14.45 -13.00
CA TYR A 164 -23.12 -14.45 -12.68
C TYR A 164 -23.93 -15.33 -13.64
N SER A 165 -23.77 -15.13 -14.94
CA SER A 165 -24.47 -15.93 -15.97
C SER A 165 -24.05 -17.41 -15.94
N GLY A 166 -22.79 -17.70 -15.62
CA GLY A 166 -22.32 -19.08 -15.45
C GLY A 166 -22.93 -19.80 -14.23
N ILE A 167 -23.18 -19.08 -13.13
CA ILE A 167 -23.87 -19.62 -11.95
C ILE A 167 -25.32 -19.98 -12.31
N LEU A 168 -26.04 -19.03 -12.91
CA LEU A 168 -27.43 -19.23 -13.28
C LEU A 168 -27.60 -20.36 -14.31
N SER A 169 -26.76 -20.39 -15.35
CA SER A 169 -26.80 -21.44 -16.37
C SER A 169 -26.60 -22.85 -15.81
N ARG A 170 -25.87 -23.00 -14.70
CA ARG A 170 -25.67 -24.29 -14.02
C ARG A 170 -26.85 -24.67 -13.13
N GLU A 171 -27.46 -23.69 -12.45
CA GLU A 171 -28.61 -23.90 -11.56
C GLU A 171 -29.92 -24.12 -12.33
N ASP A 172 -30.04 -23.56 -13.53
CA ASP A 172 -31.23 -23.65 -14.40
C ASP A 172 -31.27 -24.89 -15.31
N SER A 173 -30.40 -25.89 -15.09
CA SER A 173 -30.32 -27.14 -15.86
C SER A 173 -31.62 -27.99 -15.87
N GLY A 174 -32.74 -27.48 -15.33
CA GLY A 174 -34.07 -28.08 -15.38
C GLY A 174 -35.26 -27.09 -15.44
N ARG A 175 -35.07 -25.77 -15.65
CA ARG A 175 -36.18 -24.80 -15.77
C ARG A 175 -36.03 -23.89 -16.98
N LEU A 176 -37.00 -23.98 -17.87
CA LEU A 176 -37.11 -23.24 -19.13
C LEU A 176 -37.60 -21.79 -18.90
N MET A 177 -36.88 -20.97 -18.15
CA MET A 177 -37.12 -19.52 -18.10
C MET A 177 -35.82 -18.74 -17.89
N LYS A 178 -35.68 -17.61 -18.60
CA LYS A 178 -34.60 -16.63 -18.41
C LYS A 178 -34.55 -16.19 -16.95
N SER A 179 -33.56 -16.67 -16.19
CA SER A 179 -33.35 -16.39 -14.77
C SER A 179 -32.72 -15.02 -14.48
N THR A 180 -32.93 -14.04 -15.37
CA THR A 180 -32.48 -12.67 -15.19
C THR A 180 -33.22 -12.03 -14.02
N GLY A 181 -32.50 -11.48 -13.04
CA GLY A 181 -33.08 -10.80 -11.87
C GLY A 181 -32.92 -11.51 -10.53
N ILE A 182 -32.36 -12.73 -10.50
CA ILE A 182 -32.03 -13.43 -9.23
C ILE A 182 -30.85 -12.74 -8.56
N VAL A 183 -30.95 -12.50 -7.25
CA VAL A 183 -29.85 -11.95 -6.45
C VAL A 183 -28.87 -13.07 -6.12
N VAL A 184 -27.64 -12.95 -6.60
CA VAL A 184 -26.55 -13.90 -6.30
C VAL A 184 -25.66 -13.29 -5.21
N PRO A 185 -25.37 -14.04 -4.12
CA PRO A 185 -24.46 -13.57 -3.08
C PRO A 185 -23.05 -13.31 -3.62
N LEU A 186 -22.47 -12.16 -3.25
CA LEU A 186 -21.13 -11.76 -3.66
C LEU A 186 -20.05 -12.74 -3.18
N ILE A 187 -20.26 -13.40 -2.04
CA ILE A 187 -19.31 -14.40 -1.52
C ILE A 187 -19.12 -15.58 -2.48
N LYS A 188 -20.20 -15.97 -3.18
CA LYS A 188 -20.16 -17.03 -4.19
C LYS A 188 -19.43 -16.57 -5.45
N ILE A 189 -19.67 -15.33 -5.88
CA ILE A 189 -18.99 -14.73 -7.04
C ILE A 189 -17.49 -14.57 -6.76
N TYR A 190 -17.14 -14.01 -5.61
CA TYR A 190 -15.75 -13.87 -5.16
C TYR A 190 -15.04 -15.23 -5.16
N GLY A 191 -15.64 -16.25 -4.56
CA GLY A 191 -15.06 -17.60 -4.52
C GLY A 191 -14.82 -18.23 -5.90
N LEU A 192 -15.64 -17.90 -6.91
CA LEU A 192 -15.42 -18.36 -8.29
C LEU A 192 -14.35 -17.56 -9.01
N ILE A 193 -14.29 -16.25 -8.80
CA ILE A 193 -13.23 -15.39 -9.37
C ILE A 193 -11.86 -15.77 -8.79
N THR A 194 -11.81 -16.21 -7.53
CA THR A 194 -10.58 -16.58 -6.84
C THR A 194 -10.40 -18.09 -6.65
N ALA A 195 -11.06 -18.90 -7.49
CA ALA A 195 -11.03 -20.36 -7.39
C ALA A 195 -9.63 -20.97 -7.66
N LEU A 196 -8.74 -20.24 -8.33
CA LEU A 196 -7.37 -20.71 -8.56
C LEU A 196 -6.56 -20.72 -7.26
N PRO A 197 -5.77 -21.79 -6.98
CA PRO A 197 -4.88 -21.82 -5.82
C PRO A 197 -3.95 -20.59 -5.79
N GLY A 198 -3.92 -19.88 -4.66
CA GLY A 198 -3.09 -18.68 -4.49
C GLY A 198 -3.74 -17.37 -4.94
N ALA A 199 -4.81 -17.37 -5.75
CA ALA A 199 -5.46 -16.14 -6.21
C ALA A 199 -5.99 -15.27 -5.05
N ASN A 200 -6.49 -15.90 -3.98
CA ASN A 200 -6.93 -15.21 -2.76
C ASN A 200 -5.81 -14.49 -1.98
N ARG A 201 -4.53 -14.80 -2.24
CA ARG A 201 -3.39 -14.07 -1.66
C ARG A 201 -3.11 -12.77 -2.40
N GLU A 202 -3.33 -12.78 -3.71
CA GLU A 202 -3.08 -11.65 -4.61
C GLU A 202 -4.29 -10.73 -4.76
N TYR A 203 -5.49 -11.27 -4.56
CA TYR A 203 -6.76 -10.55 -4.61
C TYR A 203 -7.63 -10.97 -3.43
N ASP A 204 -7.67 -10.12 -2.40
CA ASP A 204 -8.39 -10.43 -1.17
C ASP A 204 -9.81 -9.82 -1.15
N ARG A 205 -10.53 -10.07 -0.06
CA ARG A 205 -11.90 -9.59 0.12
C ARG A 205 -11.99 -8.06 0.15
N SER A 206 -10.98 -7.37 0.68
CA SER A 206 -10.98 -5.91 0.77
C SER A 206 -10.71 -5.28 -0.60
N ASP A 207 -9.84 -5.90 -1.39
CA ASP A 207 -9.64 -5.52 -2.80
C ASP A 207 -10.92 -5.69 -3.61
N PHE A 208 -11.63 -6.82 -3.43
CA PHE A 208 -12.92 -7.04 -4.09
C PHE A 208 -13.99 -6.05 -3.63
N ALA A 209 -14.09 -5.78 -2.32
CA ALA A 209 -15.02 -4.78 -1.78
C ALA A 209 -14.76 -3.37 -2.33
N ARG A 210 -13.49 -2.98 -2.45
CA ARG A 210 -13.07 -1.74 -3.10
C ARG A 210 -13.51 -1.69 -4.57
N ASP A 211 -13.23 -2.73 -5.34
CA ASP A 211 -13.55 -2.78 -6.76
C ASP A 211 -15.08 -2.73 -6.99
N ILE A 212 -15.87 -3.37 -6.11
CA ILE A 212 -17.33 -3.25 -6.08
C ILE A 212 -17.75 -1.81 -5.76
N TYR A 213 -17.16 -1.19 -4.73
CA TYR A 213 -17.46 0.20 -4.38
C TYR A 213 -17.16 1.16 -5.53
N MET A 214 -16.04 0.97 -6.23
CA MET A 214 -15.68 1.78 -7.39
C MET A 214 -16.67 1.63 -8.54
N LEU A 215 -17.10 0.39 -8.81
CA LEU A 215 -18.10 0.10 -9.82
C LEU A 215 -19.47 0.71 -9.46
N ASP A 216 -19.86 0.64 -8.19
CA ASP A 216 -21.14 1.19 -7.71
C ASP A 216 -21.13 2.73 -7.68
N ALA A 217 -20.07 3.36 -7.16
CA ALA A 217 -20.02 4.81 -7.03
C ALA A 217 -19.91 5.53 -8.38
N ASN A 218 -19.03 5.07 -9.27
CA ASN A 218 -18.66 5.82 -10.49
C ASN A 218 -18.48 4.94 -11.74
N GLY A 219 -18.80 3.64 -11.68
CA GLY A 219 -18.57 2.71 -12.79
C GLY A 219 -19.74 2.62 -13.78
N PRO A 220 -19.51 1.97 -14.94
CA PRO A 220 -20.57 1.65 -15.88
C PRO A 220 -21.57 0.70 -15.22
N ARG A 221 -22.86 0.90 -15.48
CA ARG A 221 -23.92 0.02 -14.98
C ARG A 221 -24.35 -1.04 -15.97
N ARG A 222 -24.03 -0.87 -17.26
CA ARG A 222 -24.50 -1.72 -18.35
C ARG A 222 -23.34 -2.46 -19.00
N THR A 223 -23.50 -3.76 -19.18
CA THR A 223 -22.54 -4.61 -19.91
C THR A 223 -22.65 -4.37 -21.42
N ARG A 224 -21.66 -4.81 -22.18
CA ARG A 224 -21.69 -4.86 -23.66
C ARG A 224 -22.85 -5.69 -24.19
N ARG A 225 -23.34 -6.66 -23.41
CA ARG A 225 -24.49 -7.52 -23.76
C ARG A 225 -25.83 -6.90 -23.35
N GLY A 226 -25.83 -5.66 -22.86
CA GLY A 226 -27.02 -4.89 -22.56
C GLY A 226 -27.60 -5.12 -21.16
N ALA A 227 -27.01 -6.01 -20.35
CA ALA A 227 -27.47 -6.30 -19.00
C ALA A 227 -27.01 -5.23 -18.00
N THR A 228 -27.91 -4.81 -17.12
CA THR A 228 -27.68 -3.75 -16.13
C THR A 228 -27.45 -4.37 -14.75
N VAL A 229 -26.33 -4.02 -14.10
CA VAL A 229 -26.00 -4.46 -12.73
C VAL A 229 -26.74 -3.60 -11.72
N SER A 230 -27.24 -4.24 -10.67
CA SER A 230 -27.67 -3.57 -9.44
C SER A 230 -27.18 -4.33 -8.22
N PHE A 231 -26.97 -3.59 -7.13
CA PHE A 231 -26.54 -4.11 -5.83
C PHE A 231 -27.68 -3.92 -4.82
N PRO A 232 -28.57 -4.91 -4.66
CA PRO A 232 -29.69 -4.79 -3.74
C PRO A 232 -29.21 -4.60 -2.30
N SER A 233 -29.79 -3.63 -1.61
CA SER A 233 -29.55 -3.39 -0.19
C SER A 233 -29.87 -4.64 0.62
N SER A 234 -29.06 -4.96 1.63
CA SER A 234 -29.32 -6.10 2.52
C SER A 234 -30.58 -5.82 3.35
N THR A 235 -31.74 -6.29 2.90
CA THR A 235 -33.00 -6.14 3.64
C THR A 235 -33.04 -7.13 4.81
N GLY A 236 -32.82 -6.63 6.03
CA GLY A 236 -33.54 -7.03 7.25
C GLY A 236 -33.29 -8.40 7.89
N THR A 237 -32.42 -9.26 7.37
CA THR A 237 -32.08 -10.53 8.05
C THR A 237 -30.68 -10.46 8.66
N ARG A 238 -30.51 -10.91 9.91
CA ARG A 238 -29.20 -11.06 10.59
C ARG A 238 -28.30 -11.98 9.77
N ARG A 239 -27.60 -11.42 8.79
CA ARG A 239 -26.60 -12.14 7.99
C ARG A 239 -25.29 -12.16 8.76
N LYS A 240 -24.52 -13.24 8.59
CA LYS A 240 -23.20 -13.35 9.19
C LYS A 240 -22.30 -12.30 8.56
N SER A 241 -21.49 -11.62 9.36
CA SER A 241 -20.50 -10.65 8.87
C SER A 241 -19.58 -11.25 7.78
N SER A 242 -19.32 -12.57 7.86
CA SER A 242 -18.58 -13.32 6.86
C SER A 242 -19.16 -13.28 5.44
N ASP A 243 -20.42 -12.91 5.26
CA ASP A 243 -21.11 -12.96 3.96
C ASP A 243 -21.23 -11.57 3.31
N LEU A 244 -20.79 -10.52 4.03
CA LEU A 244 -20.83 -9.14 3.58
C LEU A 244 -19.43 -8.70 3.09
N PHE A 245 -19.43 -7.81 2.10
CA PHE A 245 -18.25 -7.09 1.66
C PHE A 245 -18.42 -5.63 2.04
N THR A 246 -17.52 -5.15 2.91
CA THR A 246 -17.58 -3.78 3.42
C THR A 246 -16.41 -2.98 2.89
N PHE A 247 -16.68 -1.77 2.43
CA PHE A 247 -15.65 -0.82 2.03
C PHE A 247 -15.87 0.53 2.69
N VAL A 248 -14.78 1.23 3.00
CA VAL A 248 -14.82 2.56 3.61
C VAL A 248 -14.65 3.62 2.52
N GLY A 249 -15.71 4.40 2.30
CA GLY A 249 -15.72 5.49 1.31
C GLY A 249 -14.85 6.69 1.72
N PRO A 250 -14.76 7.73 0.86
CA PRO A 250 -13.90 8.90 1.06
C PRO A 250 -14.13 9.64 2.39
N GLU A 251 -15.37 9.68 2.86
CA GLU A 251 -15.75 10.35 4.11
C GLU A 251 -15.79 9.41 5.33
N GLY A 252 -15.26 8.20 5.21
CA GLY A 252 -15.25 7.22 6.30
C GLY A 252 -16.56 6.43 6.44
N GLN A 253 -17.56 6.71 5.60
CA GLN A 253 -18.80 5.93 5.57
C GLN A 253 -18.53 4.48 5.15
N SER A 254 -19.05 3.54 5.93
CA SER A 254 -19.00 2.12 5.58
C SER A 254 -20.15 1.80 4.63
N VAL A 255 -19.84 1.23 3.47
CA VAL A 255 -20.82 0.71 2.52
C VAL A 255 -20.73 -0.82 2.50
N GLU A 256 -21.86 -1.48 2.69
CA GLU A 256 -21.96 -2.93 2.78
C GLU A 256 -22.65 -3.50 1.54
N TYR A 257 -22.01 -4.50 0.93
CA TYR A 257 -22.51 -5.21 -0.23
C TYR A 257 -22.71 -6.69 0.12
N TYR A 258 -23.90 -7.20 -0.16
CA TYR A 258 -24.22 -8.62 0.04
C TYR A 258 -24.24 -9.41 -1.26
N GLY A 259 -24.87 -8.86 -2.30
CA GLY A 259 -25.22 -9.58 -3.50
C GLY A 259 -25.34 -8.63 -4.68
N LEU A 260 -25.33 -9.20 -5.86
CA LEU A 260 -25.60 -8.48 -7.10
C LEU A 260 -26.67 -9.20 -7.91
N ARG A 261 -27.32 -8.46 -8.80
CA ARG A 261 -28.17 -9.02 -9.84
C ARG A 261 -27.94 -8.29 -11.15
N PHE A 262 -28.16 -8.99 -12.25
CA PHE A 262 -28.23 -8.38 -13.57
C PHE A 262 -29.66 -8.49 -14.11
N SER A 263 -30.16 -7.39 -14.68
CA SER A 263 -31.43 -7.34 -15.41
C SER A 263 -31.15 -6.99 -16.88
N GLU A 264 -31.74 -7.74 -17.80
CA GLU A 264 -31.78 -7.34 -19.21
C GLU A 264 -32.98 -6.41 -19.39
N ASP A 265 -32.77 -5.23 -19.97
CA ASP A 265 -33.88 -4.42 -20.47
C ASP A 265 -34.51 -5.18 -21.65
N VAL A 266 -35.78 -5.54 -21.52
CA VAL A 266 -36.58 -6.21 -22.57
C VAL A 266 -36.91 -5.21 -23.68
#